data_AF-A0A3M9ZPH9-F1
#
_entry.id   AF-A0A3M9ZPH9-F1
#
_cell.length_a   1.000
_cell.length_b   1.000
_cell.length_c   1.000
_cell.angle_alpha   90.00
_cell.angle_beta   90.00
_cell.angle_gamma   90.00
#
_symmetry.space_group_name_H-M   'P 1'
#
loop_
_entity.id
_entity.type
_entity.pdbx_description
1 polymer ?
#
loop_
_entity_poly.entity_id
_entity_poly.type
_entity_poly.pdbx_seq_one_letter_code
_entity_poly.pdbx_strand_id
1 'polypeptide(L)'
;AVDLSEVNPMMGHRGVRVGVTFPEIYEMQIRAVFEAAISLSRKKVNAVAQIMVPQVGSAAELLHVRAIYDRVSDEVAAKHKVRPRISFGTMIEVVRAALTSGELAKTAEFFSFGTNDLTQATFSFSREDAESKFLPEYIEKGLVSTSPFQSIDEAGVGELMKASARDGRAERDGLEVGICGEHGGDPSSIVFCHNAGLDYVSASPHRIPIALVAAAQAALAEDAAAKGSPARKKRGAAQR
;
A
#
# COMPACT_ATOMS: atom_id res chain seq x y z
N ALA A 1 -23.47 -6.89 -26.70
CA ALA A 1 -23.05 -6.41 -25.37
C ALA A 1 -21.73 -7.09 -25.03
N VAL A 2 -20.80 -6.40 -24.36
CA VAL A 2 -19.62 -7.06 -23.79
C VAL A 2 -20.11 -7.98 -22.67
N ASP A 3 -19.73 -9.25 -22.70
CA ASP A 3 -20.00 -10.17 -21.59
C ASP A 3 -19.12 -9.77 -20.40
N LEU A 4 -19.75 -9.52 -19.25
CA LEU A 4 -19.09 -9.07 -18.02
C LEU A 4 -18.91 -10.21 -17.01
N SER A 5 -19.39 -11.42 -17.34
CA SER A 5 -19.22 -12.57 -16.46
C SER A 5 -17.77 -13.08 -16.51
N GLU A 6 -17.21 -13.35 -15.33
CA GLU A 6 -15.84 -13.82 -15.20
C GLU A 6 -15.79 -15.07 -14.33
N VAL A 7 -14.92 -16.01 -14.69
CA VAL A 7 -14.72 -17.25 -13.90
C VAL A 7 -14.08 -16.94 -12.55
N ASN A 8 -13.12 -16.00 -12.52
CA ASN A 8 -12.41 -15.59 -11.30
C ASN A 8 -12.38 -14.06 -11.20
N PRO A 9 -13.46 -13.41 -10.72
CA PRO A 9 -13.58 -11.95 -10.70
C PRO A 9 -12.48 -11.22 -9.91
N MET A 10 -11.89 -11.87 -8.89
CA MET A 10 -10.76 -11.34 -8.13
C MET A 10 -9.56 -10.98 -9.03
N MET A 11 -9.30 -11.80 -10.06
CA MET A 11 -8.18 -11.64 -10.99
C MET A 11 -8.57 -11.06 -12.34
N GLY A 12 -9.82 -10.60 -12.48
CA GLY A 12 -10.43 -10.23 -13.75
C GLY A 12 -10.21 -8.79 -14.20
N HIS A 13 -11.17 -8.26 -14.96
CA HIS A 13 -11.19 -6.93 -15.53
C HIS A 13 -11.63 -5.90 -14.49
N ARG A 14 -10.70 -5.56 -13.60
CA ARG A 14 -10.88 -4.57 -12.52
C ARG A 14 -9.64 -3.69 -12.33
N GLY A 15 -9.76 -2.71 -11.44
CA GLY A 15 -8.67 -1.81 -11.06
C GLY A 15 -8.10 -1.05 -12.26
N VAL A 16 -6.77 -0.97 -12.36
CA VAL A 16 -6.08 -0.27 -13.47
C VAL A 16 -6.51 -0.76 -14.85
N ARG A 17 -6.88 -2.05 -14.99
CA ARG A 17 -7.22 -2.66 -16.28
C ARG A 17 -8.51 -2.08 -16.85
N VAL A 18 -9.47 -1.75 -15.98
CA VAL A 18 -10.69 -1.01 -16.36
C VAL A 18 -10.33 0.41 -16.74
N GLY A 19 -9.47 1.08 -15.98
CA GLY A 19 -8.99 2.43 -16.30
C GLY A 19 -8.21 2.52 -17.60
N VAL A 20 -7.61 1.42 -18.07
CA VAL A 20 -6.92 1.35 -19.37
C VAL A 20 -7.91 1.14 -20.53
N THR A 21 -8.88 0.25 -20.37
CA THR A 21 -9.85 -0.05 -21.46
C THR A 21 -10.99 0.97 -21.55
N PHE A 22 -11.32 1.63 -20.44
CA PHE A 22 -12.37 2.65 -20.30
C PHE A 22 -11.78 3.89 -19.59
N PRO A 23 -10.85 4.60 -20.23
CA PRO A 23 -10.12 5.72 -19.62
C PRO A 23 -11.02 6.85 -19.12
N GLU A 24 -12.19 7.03 -19.73
CA GLU A 24 -13.20 8.02 -19.33
C GLU A 24 -13.61 7.89 -17.85
N ILE A 25 -13.54 6.69 -17.27
CA ILE A 25 -13.85 6.45 -15.86
C ILE A 25 -12.79 7.14 -14.98
N TYR A 26 -11.51 6.94 -15.29
CA TYR A 26 -10.41 7.54 -14.55
C TYR A 26 -10.34 9.04 -14.81
N GLU A 27 -10.58 9.49 -16.04
CA GLU A 27 -10.67 10.92 -16.37
C GLU A 27 -11.71 11.64 -15.50
N MET A 28 -12.91 11.06 -15.40
CA MET A 28 -14.00 11.61 -14.60
C MET A 28 -13.61 11.65 -13.12
N GLN A 29 -13.08 10.55 -12.56
CA GLN A 29 -12.70 10.47 -11.16
C GLN A 29 -11.58 11.44 -10.81
N ILE A 30 -10.51 11.49 -11.62
CA ILE A 30 -9.38 12.40 -11.43
C ILE A 30 -9.86 13.85 -11.48
N ARG A 31 -10.68 14.21 -12.50
CA ARG A 31 -11.24 15.56 -12.63
C ARG A 31 -12.05 15.94 -11.39
N ALA A 32 -12.89 15.05 -10.89
CA ALA A 32 -13.70 15.28 -9.71
C ALA A 32 -12.84 15.59 -8.47
N VAL A 33 -11.74 14.85 -8.26
CA VAL A 33 -10.82 15.11 -7.14
C VAL A 33 -10.14 16.48 -7.29
N PHE A 34 -9.66 16.84 -8.48
CA PHE A 34 -9.05 18.16 -8.73
C PHE A 34 -10.03 19.32 -8.52
N GLU A 35 -11.24 19.23 -9.09
CA GLU A 35 -12.27 20.26 -8.94
C GLU A 35 -12.73 20.39 -7.47
N ALA A 36 -12.84 19.28 -6.73
CA ALA A 36 -13.14 19.29 -5.31
C ALA A 36 -12.03 19.97 -4.49
N ALA A 37 -10.76 19.66 -4.76
CA ALA A 37 -9.62 20.30 -4.10
C ALA A 37 -9.60 21.82 -4.31
N ILE A 38 -9.88 22.28 -5.54
CA ILE A 38 -10.02 23.71 -5.85
C ILE A 38 -11.20 24.34 -5.08
N SER A 39 -12.34 23.66 -5.04
CA SER A 39 -13.52 24.13 -4.30
C SER A 39 -13.24 24.30 -2.81
N LEU A 40 -12.56 23.33 -2.19
CA LEU A 40 -12.15 23.38 -0.78
C LEU A 40 -11.11 24.47 -0.51
N SER A 41 -10.14 24.65 -1.41
CA SER A 41 -9.16 25.73 -1.32
C SER A 41 -9.82 27.12 -1.29
N ARG A 42 -10.84 27.36 -2.12
CA ARG A 42 -11.63 28.60 -2.11
C ARG A 42 -12.37 28.82 -0.80
N LYS A 43 -12.74 27.75 -0.11
CA LYS A 43 -13.32 27.77 1.25
C LYS A 43 -12.26 27.85 2.36
N LYS A 44 -10.98 28.05 2.01
CA LYS A 44 -9.83 28.08 2.93
C LYS A 44 -9.66 26.78 3.73
N VAL A 45 -10.12 25.65 3.19
CA VAL A 45 -9.88 24.32 3.75
C VAL A 45 -8.56 23.80 3.19
N ASN A 46 -7.63 23.44 4.08
CA ASN A 46 -6.35 22.83 3.69
C ASN A 46 -6.53 21.32 3.43
N ALA A 47 -7.05 20.97 2.26
CA ALA A 47 -7.22 19.58 1.84
C ALA A 47 -5.97 19.08 1.10
N VAL A 48 -5.32 18.05 1.65
CA VAL A 48 -4.18 17.37 1.02
C VAL A 48 -4.69 16.07 0.41
N ALA A 49 -4.97 16.10 -0.89
CA ALA A 49 -5.50 14.94 -1.60
C ALA A 49 -4.37 14.08 -2.19
N GLN A 50 -4.62 12.78 -2.27
CA GLN A 50 -3.77 11.79 -2.92
C GLN A 50 -4.64 10.95 -3.86
N ILE A 51 -4.13 10.60 -5.04
CA ILE A 51 -4.78 9.70 -6.00
C ILE A 51 -3.92 8.44 -6.12
N MET A 52 -4.55 7.29 -5.90
CA MET A 52 -3.87 6.00 -5.89
C MET A 52 -4.46 5.08 -6.95
N VAL A 53 -3.59 4.47 -7.77
CA VAL A 53 -4.00 3.51 -8.80
C VAL A 53 -3.97 2.07 -8.25
N PRO A 54 -5.09 1.33 -8.27
CA PRO A 54 -5.19 -0.05 -7.78
C PRO A 54 -4.78 -1.09 -8.84
N GLN A 55 -4.40 -2.28 -8.38
CA GLN A 55 -4.10 -3.50 -9.15
C GLN A 55 -3.06 -3.33 -10.26
N VAL A 56 -2.15 -2.36 -10.08
CA VAL A 56 -1.01 -2.16 -10.97
C VAL A 56 -0.11 -3.39 -10.90
N GLY A 57 0.26 -3.95 -12.06
CA GLY A 57 1.22 -5.04 -12.17
C GLY A 57 2.55 -4.60 -12.80
N SER A 58 2.59 -3.45 -13.45
CA SER A 58 3.73 -2.97 -14.23
C SER A 58 3.85 -1.44 -14.29
N ALA A 59 5.08 -0.95 -14.50
CA ALA A 59 5.33 0.48 -14.69
C ALA A 59 4.62 1.05 -15.93
N ALA A 60 4.43 0.24 -16.97
CA ALA A 60 3.71 0.66 -18.18
C ALA A 60 2.24 0.98 -17.90
N GLU A 61 1.56 0.16 -17.10
CA GLU A 61 0.18 0.44 -16.66
C GLU A 61 0.12 1.73 -15.84
N LEU A 62 1.06 1.92 -14.91
CA LEU A 62 1.10 3.11 -14.07
C LEU A 62 1.39 4.38 -14.88
N LEU A 63 2.33 4.33 -15.84
CA LEU A 63 2.64 5.42 -16.76
C LEU A 63 1.46 5.78 -17.67
N HIS A 64 0.70 4.78 -18.12
CA HIS A 64 -0.51 5.01 -18.90
C HIS A 64 -1.52 5.84 -18.10
N VAL A 65 -1.79 5.46 -16.85
CA VAL A 65 -2.70 6.23 -15.98
C VAL A 65 -2.10 7.58 -15.61
N ARG A 66 -0.78 7.68 -15.44
CA ARG A 66 -0.10 8.95 -15.19
C ARG A 66 -0.33 9.96 -16.32
N ALA A 67 -0.29 9.52 -17.57
CA ALA A 67 -0.59 10.38 -18.71
C ALA A 67 -2.03 10.92 -18.70
N ILE A 68 -3.00 10.09 -18.26
CA ILE A 68 -4.39 10.52 -18.05
C ILE A 68 -4.45 11.57 -16.93
N TYR A 69 -3.79 11.31 -15.80
CA TYR A 69 -3.72 12.22 -14.67
C TYR A 69 -3.15 13.59 -15.07
N ASP A 70 -2.02 13.63 -15.76
CA ASP A 70 -1.34 14.87 -16.12
C ASP A 70 -2.19 15.71 -17.08
N ARG A 71 -2.78 15.08 -18.10
CA ARG A 71 -3.69 15.75 -19.04
C ARG A 71 -4.89 16.35 -18.33
N VAL A 72 -5.58 15.60 -17.48
CA VAL A 72 -6.74 16.10 -16.74
C VAL A 72 -6.35 17.21 -15.77
N SER A 73 -5.19 17.08 -15.12
CA SER A 73 -4.64 18.13 -14.25
C SER A 73 -4.43 19.44 -15.03
N ASP A 74 -3.84 19.36 -16.23
CA ASP A 74 -3.61 20.52 -17.10
C ASP A 74 -4.92 21.18 -17.55
N GLU A 75 -5.91 20.39 -17.96
CA GLU A 75 -7.23 20.88 -18.37
C GLU A 75 -7.95 21.60 -17.22
N VAL A 76 -7.98 21.01 -16.02
CA VAL A 76 -8.62 21.62 -14.85
C VAL A 76 -7.85 22.87 -14.42
N ALA A 77 -6.51 22.83 -14.45
CA ALA A 77 -5.68 23.98 -14.12
C ALA A 77 -5.93 25.15 -15.09
N ALA A 78 -6.06 24.89 -16.40
CA ALA A 78 -6.36 25.91 -17.39
C ALA A 78 -7.75 26.52 -17.17
N LYS A 79 -8.76 25.69 -16.90
CA LYS A 79 -10.15 26.13 -16.64
C LYS A 79 -10.28 26.96 -15.37
N HIS A 80 -9.61 26.56 -14.29
CA HIS A 80 -9.75 27.18 -12.96
C HIS A 80 -8.66 28.19 -12.61
N LYS A 81 -7.61 28.31 -13.44
CA LYS A 81 -6.42 29.15 -13.24
C LYS A 81 -5.66 28.84 -11.93
N VAL A 82 -5.80 27.62 -11.41
CA VAL A 82 -5.18 27.13 -10.17
C VAL A 82 -4.86 25.65 -10.37
N ARG A 83 -3.67 25.22 -9.95
CA ARG A 83 -3.25 23.82 -9.95
C ARG A 83 -3.02 23.34 -8.51
N PRO A 84 -3.96 22.62 -7.88
CA PRO A 84 -3.72 22.04 -6.57
C PRO A 84 -2.66 20.93 -6.68
N ARG A 85 -1.81 20.80 -5.65
CA ARG A 85 -0.87 19.68 -5.54
C ARG A 85 -1.63 18.46 -5.02
N ILE A 86 -1.64 17.38 -5.80
CA ILE A 86 -2.29 16.11 -5.46
C ILE A 86 -1.28 15.02 -5.76
N SER A 87 -0.80 14.29 -4.75
CA SER A 87 0.21 13.26 -5.00
C SER A 87 -0.38 12.10 -5.80
N PHE A 88 0.41 11.53 -6.71
CA PHE A 88 0.04 10.37 -7.50
C PHE A 88 0.80 9.14 -7.04
N GLY A 89 0.11 8.08 -6.65
CA GLY A 89 0.72 6.86 -6.11
C GLY A 89 0.02 5.60 -6.58
N THR A 90 0.42 4.46 -6.01
CA THR A 90 -0.13 3.17 -6.41
C THR A 90 -0.28 2.21 -5.22
N MET A 91 -1.26 1.33 -5.33
CA MET A 91 -1.41 0.23 -4.40
C MET A 91 -0.44 -0.90 -4.76
N ILE A 92 0.31 -1.39 -3.78
CA ILE A 92 1.16 -2.58 -3.93
C ILE A 92 0.37 -3.79 -3.43
N GLU A 93 -0.36 -4.42 -4.36
CA GLU A 93 -1.27 -5.54 -4.08
C GLU A 93 -1.17 -6.69 -5.10
N VAL A 94 -0.31 -6.53 -6.11
CA VAL A 94 0.03 -7.56 -7.09
C VAL A 94 1.45 -8.02 -6.82
N VAL A 95 1.69 -9.33 -6.77
CA VAL A 95 3.03 -9.90 -6.49
C VAL A 95 4.10 -9.34 -7.44
N ARG A 96 3.77 -9.21 -8.74
CA ARG A 96 4.66 -8.60 -9.72
C ARG A 96 5.02 -7.15 -9.38
N ALA A 97 4.07 -6.35 -8.90
CA ALA A 97 4.33 -4.98 -8.49
C ALA A 97 5.24 -4.88 -7.27
N ALA A 98 5.09 -5.78 -6.28
CA ALA A 98 6.01 -5.84 -5.15
C ALA A 98 7.45 -6.16 -5.60
N LEU A 99 7.60 -7.14 -6.51
CA LEU A 99 8.89 -7.56 -7.05
C LEU A 99 9.56 -6.54 -7.99
N THR A 100 8.78 -5.66 -8.63
CA THR A 100 9.30 -4.63 -9.55
C THR A 100 9.01 -3.21 -9.04
N SER A 101 8.89 -3.04 -7.73
CA SER A 101 8.45 -1.80 -7.08
C SER A 101 9.39 -0.62 -7.32
N GLY A 102 10.70 -0.86 -7.46
CA GLY A 102 11.66 0.18 -7.85
C GLY A 102 11.25 0.88 -9.15
N GLU A 103 10.85 0.13 -10.19
CA GLU A 103 10.37 0.72 -11.44
C GLU A 103 9.07 1.52 -11.27
N LEU A 104 8.20 1.11 -10.33
CA LEU A 104 6.97 1.84 -10.02
C LEU A 104 7.26 3.17 -9.31
N ALA A 105 8.25 3.20 -8.40
CA ALA A 105 8.62 4.37 -7.62
C ALA A 105 9.18 5.53 -8.47
N LYS A 106 9.65 5.26 -9.69
CA LYS A 106 9.98 6.31 -10.68
C LYS A 106 8.77 7.23 -10.95
N THR A 107 7.56 6.67 -10.95
CA THR A 107 6.32 7.39 -11.25
C THR A 107 5.50 7.68 -9.99
N ALA A 108 5.40 6.72 -9.07
CA ALA A 108 4.62 6.84 -7.85
C ALA A 108 5.33 7.67 -6.79
N GLU A 109 4.62 8.60 -6.18
CA GLU A 109 5.07 9.43 -5.06
C GLU A 109 4.82 8.77 -3.69
N PHE A 110 3.97 7.76 -3.64
CA PHE A 110 3.70 6.96 -2.45
C PHE A 110 3.23 5.54 -2.82
N PHE A 111 3.40 4.60 -1.90
CA PHE A 111 2.86 3.25 -1.95
C PHE A 111 1.90 3.01 -0.79
N SER A 112 0.82 2.28 -1.08
CA SER A 112 -0.01 1.66 -0.03
C SER A 112 -0.10 0.17 -0.27
N PHE A 113 0.31 -0.66 0.69
CA PHE A 113 0.13 -2.09 0.58
C PHE A 113 -1.34 -2.46 0.72
N GLY A 114 -1.91 -3.02 -0.34
CA GLY A 114 -3.22 -3.67 -0.33
C GLY A 114 -3.06 -5.12 0.11
N THR A 115 -2.80 -5.32 1.39
CA THR A 115 -2.36 -6.62 1.91
C THR A 115 -3.42 -7.71 1.81
N ASN A 116 -4.71 -7.38 1.72
CA ASN A 116 -5.74 -8.38 1.46
C ASN A 116 -5.49 -9.07 0.10
N ASP A 117 -5.41 -8.30 -0.99
CA ASP A 117 -5.17 -8.83 -2.33
C ASP A 117 -3.75 -9.39 -2.48
N LEU A 118 -2.75 -8.79 -1.80
CA LEU A 118 -1.39 -9.32 -1.79
C LEU A 118 -1.31 -10.69 -1.08
N THR A 119 -2.00 -10.88 0.04
CA THR A 119 -2.09 -12.19 0.71
C THR A 119 -2.77 -13.21 -0.18
N GLN A 120 -3.91 -12.85 -0.80
CA GLN A 120 -4.62 -13.75 -1.72
C GLN A 120 -3.69 -14.21 -2.86
N ALA A 121 -2.96 -13.29 -3.47
CA ALA A 121 -2.04 -13.60 -4.56
C ALA A 121 -0.81 -14.40 -4.10
N THR A 122 -0.28 -14.13 -2.91
CA THR A 122 0.92 -14.80 -2.37
C THR A 122 0.61 -16.24 -1.97
N PHE A 123 -0.50 -16.47 -1.28
CA PHE A 123 -0.94 -17.81 -0.88
C PHE A 123 -1.68 -18.56 -1.99
N SER A 124 -2.11 -17.86 -3.04
CA SER A 124 -3.09 -18.37 -4.01
C SER A 124 -4.39 -18.81 -3.34
N PHE A 125 -4.83 -18.05 -2.34
CA PHE A 125 -6.05 -18.27 -1.59
C PHE A 125 -7.10 -17.26 -2.03
N SER A 126 -8.21 -17.75 -2.58
CA SER A 126 -9.47 -17.00 -2.56
C SER A 126 -9.90 -16.90 -1.11
N ARG A 127 -10.04 -15.68 -0.57
CA ARG A 127 -10.28 -15.47 0.86
C ARG A 127 -11.55 -16.17 1.32
N GLU A 128 -12.65 -15.96 0.60
CA GLU A 128 -13.96 -16.50 0.95
C GLU A 128 -13.95 -18.03 0.91
N ASP A 129 -13.29 -18.62 -0.09
CA ASP A 129 -13.16 -20.07 -0.21
C ASP A 129 -12.24 -20.65 0.85
N ALA A 130 -11.13 -19.99 1.16
CA ALA A 130 -10.18 -20.46 2.15
C ALA A 130 -10.80 -20.46 3.55
N GLU A 131 -11.36 -19.33 3.97
CA GLU A 131 -11.98 -19.17 5.29
C GLU A 131 -13.13 -20.17 5.51
N SER A 132 -13.91 -20.48 4.48
CA SER A 132 -15.08 -21.37 4.60
C SER A 132 -14.79 -22.86 4.40
N LYS A 133 -13.74 -23.24 3.66
CA LYS A 133 -13.53 -24.64 3.24
C LYS A 133 -12.40 -25.37 3.96
N PHE A 134 -11.23 -24.75 4.14
CA PHE A 134 -10.03 -25.49 4.58
C PHE A 134 -9.14 -24.76 5.58
N LEU A 135 -9.24 -23.43 5.69
CA LEU A 135 -8.38 -22.65 6.59
C LEU A 135 -8.54 -23.04 8.08
N PRO A 136 -9.75 -23.35 8.60
CA PRO A 136 -9.89 -23.86 9.97
C PRO A 136 -9.09 -25.15 10.23
N GLU A 137 -9.10 -26.10 9.28
CA GLU A 137 -8.35 -27.35 9.39
C GLU A 137 -6.83 -27.11 9.29
N TYR A 138 -6.40 -26.13 8.49
CA TYR A 138 -4.99 -25.71 8.44
C TYR A 138 -4.49 -25.18 9.79
N ILE A 139 -5.32 -24.39 10.48
CA ILE A 139 -5.01 -23.86 11.82
C ILE A 139 -4.98 -24.99 12.85
N GLU A 140 -5.97 -25.90 12.83
CA GLU A 140 -6.03 -27.05 13.74
C GLU A 140 -4.80 -27.96 13.58
N LYS A 141 -4.32 -28.15 12.35
CA LYS A 141 -3.11 -28.93 12.05
C LYS A 141 -1.80 -28.17 12.29
N GLY A 142 -1.87 -26.89 12.67
CA GLY A 142 -0.69 -26.05 12.88
C GLY A 142 0.10 -25.76 11.60
N LEU A 143 -0.52 -25.88 10.42
CA LEU A 143 0.10 -25.55 9.13
C LEU A 143 0.26 -24.03 8.98
N VAL A 144 -0.64 -23.27 9.59
CA VAL A 144 -0.53 -21.83 9.82
C VAL A 144 -0.92 -21.55 11.27
N SER A 145 -0.28 -20.56 11.90
CA SER A 145 -0.54 -20.21 13.30
C SER A 145 -1.85 -19.44 13.48
N THR A 146 -2.23 -18.66 12.48
CA THR A 146 -3.46 -17.85 12.44
C THR A 146 -3.89 -17.66 10.98
N SER A 147 -5.08 -17.09 10.77
CA SER A 147 -5.52 -16.71 9.43
C SER A 147 -4.58 -15.64 8.85
N PRO A 148 -3.99 -15.86 7.66
CA PRO A 148 -3.12 -14.87 7.01
C PRO A 148 -3.90 -13.65 6.49
N PHE A 149 -5.23 -13.66 6.58
CA PHE A 149 -6.11 -12.52 6.30
C PHE A 149 -6.46 -11.70 7.55
N GLN A 150 -6.09 -12.19 8.74
CA GLN A 150 -6.28 -11.51 10.01
C GLN A 150 -4.97 -10.86 10.50
N SER A 151 -3.87 -11.60 10.45
CA SER A 151 -2.55 -11.12 10.81
C SER A 151 -1.57 -11.41 9.67
N ILE A 152 -0.66 -10.48 9.43
CA ILE A 152 0.26 -10.55 8.29
C ILE A 152 1.14 -11.79 8.38
N ASP A 153 1.25 -12.54 7.29
CA ASP A 153 2.27 -13.56 7.15
C ASP A 153 3.63 -12.90 6.95
N GLU A 154 4.43 -12.83 8.01
CA GLU A 154 5.74 -12.15 7.95
C GLU A 154 6.75 -12.81 7.03
N ALA A 155 6.64 -14.14 6.81
CA ALA A 155 7.63 -14.94 6.10
C ALA A 155 7.44 -14.93 4.57
N GLY A 156 6.21 -14.76 4.09
CA GLY A 156 5.89 -14.63 2.67
C GLY A 156 5.47 -13.21 2.32
N VAL A 157 4.26 -12.81 2.73
CA VAL A 157 3.71 -11.48 2.40
C VAL A 157 4.57 -10.36 2.96
N GLY A 158 5.07 -10.53 4.18
CA GLY A 158 5.96 -9.58 4.84
C GLY A 158 7.30 -9.40 4.14
N GLU A 159 7.88 -10.46 3.56
CA GLU A 159 9.10 -10.36 2.76
C GLU A 159 8.86 -9.57 1.47
N LEU A 160 7.70 -9.76 0.80
CA LEU A 160 7.31 -8.94 -0.34
C LEU A 160 7.17 -7.46 0.05
N MET A 161 6.58 -7.18 1.22
CA MET A 161 6.44 -5.81 1.73
C MET A 161 7.81 -5.17 2.01
N LYS A 162 8.70 -5.88 2.73
CA LYS A 162 10.06 -5.42 3.06
C LYS A 162 10.87 -5.15 1.80
N ALA A 163 10.88 -6.09 0.85
CA ALA A 163 11.56 -5.92 -0.42
C ALA A 163 11.00 -4.73 -1.19
N SER A 164 9.68 -4.60 -1.27
CA SER A 164 9.04 -3.52 -2.01
C SER A 164 9.30 -2.14 -1.40
N ALA A 165 9.28 -2.00 -0.08
CA ALA A 165 9.57 -0.75 0.60
C ALA A 165 11.05 -0.35 0.41
N ARG A 166 11.97 -1.32 0.52
CA ARG A 166 13.40 -1.11 0.28
C ARG A 166 13.68 -0.67 -1.14
N ASP A 167 13.17 -1.42 -2.13
CA ASP A 167 13.48 -1.19 -3.54
C ASP A 167 12.81 0.10 -4.05
N GLY A 168 11.59 0.40 -3.58
CA GLY A 168 10.92 1.67 -3.87
C GLY A 168 11.67 2.88 -3.31
N ARG A 169 12.12 2.82 -2.05
CA ARG A 169 12.88 3.91 -1.42
C ARG A 169 14.29 4.05 -1.99
N ALA A 170 14.89 2.98 -2.51
CA ALA A 170 16.16 3.06 -3.21
C ALA A 170 16.06 3.84 -4.54
N GLU A 171 14.89 3.85 -5.17
CA GLU A 171 14.63 4.65 -6.38
C GLU A 171 14.15 6.07 -6.06
N ARG A 172 13.32 6.24 -5.02
CA ARG A 172 12.76 7.54 -4.63
C ARG A 172 13.01 7.84 -3.15
N ASP A 173 13.93 8.78 -2.91
CA ASP A 173 14.13 9.35 -1.59
C ASP A 173 12.82 9.98 -1.06
N GLY A 174 12.46 9.63 0.17
CA GLY A 174 11.23 10.13 0.79
C GLY A 174 9.94 9.55 0.22
N LEU A 175 9.99 8.41 -0.48
CA LEU A 175 8.79 7.66 -0.84
C LEU A 175 8.00 7.30 0.43
N GLU A 176 6.78 7.82 0.55
CA GLU A 176 5.83 7.47 1.60
C GLU A 176 5.29 6.06 1.33
N VAL A 177 5.36 5.19 2.32
CA VAL A 177 4.96 3.79 2.22
C VAL A 177 4.05 3.45 3.40
N GLY A 178 2.79 3.15 3.14
CA GLY A 178 1.86 2.70 4.16
C GLY A 178 1.19 1.38 3.83
N ILE A 179 0.24 0.99 4.68
CA ILE A 179 -0.59 -0.19 4.53
C ILE A 179 -2.06 0.18 4.74
N CYS A 180 -2.94 -0.45 3.97
CA CYS A 180 -4.38 -0.36 4.15
C CYS A 180 -5.01 -1.76 4.23
N GLY A 181 -6.17 -1.85 4.88
CA GLY A 181 -6.96 -3.08 4.97
C GLY A 181 -7.05 -3.62 6.39
N GLU A 182 -7.41 -4.90 6.51
CA GLU A 182 -7.69 -5.53 7.80
C GLU A 182 -6.45 -5.56 8.70
N HIS A 183 -5.29 -5.88 8.13
CA HIS A 183 -4.01 -5.93 8.83
C HIS A 183 -3.58 -4.58 9.42
N GLY A 184 -4.05 -3.46 8.85
CA GLY A 184 -3.76 -2.12 9.40
C GLY A 184 -4.37 -1.87 10.78
N GLY A 185 -5.28 -2.73 11.24
CA GLY A 185 -5.88 -2.70 12.58
C GLY A 185 -5.51 -3.89 13.48
N ASP A 186 -4.62 -4.78 13.04
CA ASP A 186 -4.15 -5.93 13.81
C ASP A 186 -2.84 -5.58 14.56
N PRO A 187 -2.78 -5.67 15.90
CA PRO A 187 -1.61 -5.24 16.66
C PRO A 187 -0.29 -5.88 16.23
N SER A 188 -0.28 -7.19 15.96
CA SER A 188 0.93 -7.90 15.53
C SER A 188 1.40 -7.41 14.16
N SER A 189 0.47 -7.24 13.21
CA SER A 189 0.76 -6.68 11.89
C SER A 189 1.27 -5.24 11.97
N ILE A 190 0.77 -4.43 12.89
CA ILE A 190 1.24 -3.05 13.10
C ILE A 190 2.67 -3.03 13.64
N VAL A 191 2.99 -3.90 14.60
CA VAL A 191 4.37 -4.07 15.10
C VAL A 191 5.30 -4.48 13.95
N PHE A 192 4.85 -5.41 13.11
CA PHE A 192 5.58 -5.78 11.89
C PHE A 192 5.80 -4.58 10.96
N CYS A 193 4.74 -3.79 10.67
CA CYS A 193 4.82 -2.63 9.79
C CYS A 193 5.80 -1.57 10.33
N HIS A 194 5.79 -1.33 11.65
CA HIS A 194 6.76 -0.46 12.33
C HIS A 194 8.19 -0.95 12.10
N ASN A 195 8.45 -2.24 12.37
CA ASN A 195 9.77 -2.84 12.19
C ASN A 195 10.24 -2.89 10.74
N ALA A 196 9.30 -3.03 9.79
CA ALA A 196 9.55 -2.93 8.36
C ALA A 196 9.75 -1.48 7.88
N GLY A 197 9.58 -0.49 8.78
CA GLY A 197 9.80 0.92 8.54
C GLY A 197 8.72 1.57 7.67
N LEU A 198 7.47 1.10 7.71
CA LEU A 198 6.36 1.80 7.05
C LEU A 198 6.06 3.13 7.76
N ASP A 199 5.60 4.12 6.99
CA ASP A 199 5.32 5.47 7.46
C ASP A 199 3.95 5.59 8.16
N TYR A 200 2.96 4.78 7.74
CA TYR A 200 1.64 4.77 8.35
C TYR A 200 0.91 3.42 8.23
N VAL A 201 -0.09 3.24 9.10
CA VAL A 201 -1.11 2.19 9.00
C VAL A 201 -2.48 2.83 8.85
N SER A 202 -3.34 2.28 7.98
CA SER A 202 -4.70 2.75 7.77
C SER A 202 -5.69 1.65 8.12
N ALA A 203 -6.54 1.90 9.11
CA ALA A 203 -7.52 0.96 9.65
C ALA A 203 -8.95 1.50 9.56
N SER A 204 -9.93 0.61 9.72
CA SER A 204 -11.33 1.00 9.89
C SER A 204 -11.51 1.88 11.14
N PRO A 205 -12.47 2.82 11.15
CA PRO A 205 -12.56 3.84 12.21
C PRO A 205 -12.58 3.30 13.64
N HIS A 206 -13.27 2.18 13.87
CA HIS A 206 -13.36 1.57 15.20
C HIS A 206 -12.06 0.88 15.66
N ARG A 207 -11.14 0.57 14.74
CA ARG A 207 -9.82 0.01 15.04
C ARG A 207 -8.74 1.07 15.22
N ILE A 208 -9.01 2.34 14.92
CA ILE A 208 -8.02 3.43 15.08
C ILE A 208 -7.43 3.48 16.51
N PRO A 209 -8.21 3.38 17.61
CA PRO A 209 -7.65 3.39 18.95
C PRO A 209 -6.69 2.22 19.22
N ILE A 210 -7.01 1.03 18.69
CA ILE A 210 -6.15 -0.16 18.79
C ILE A 210 -4.86 0.08 18.03
N ALA A 211 -4.96 0.61 16.81
CA ALA A 211 -3.79 0.87 15.98
C ALA A 211 -2.82 1.87 16.60
N LEU A 212 -3.34 2.94 17.21
CA LEU A 212 -2.53 3.92 17.94
C LEU A 212 -1.78 3.29 19.11
N VAL A 213 -2.46 2.47 19.92
CA VAL A 213 -1.83 1.79 21.07
C VAL A 213 -0.76 0.81 20.60
N ALA A 214 -1.05 0.00 19.58
CA ALA A 214 -0.09 -0.96 19.03
C ALA A 214 1.15 -0.27 18.45
N ALA A 215 0.98 0.81 17.68
CA ALA A 215 2.09 1.60 17.13
C ALA A 215 2.94 2.23 18.24
N ALA A 216 2.31 2.77 19.29
CA ALA A 216 3.04 3.32 20.44
C ALA A 216 3.82 2.23 21.19
N GLN A 217 3.25 1.04 21.37
CA GLN A 217 3.93 -0.10 21.99
C GLN A 217 5.13 -0.56 21.16
N ALA A 218 5.00 -0.60 19.83
CA ALA A 218 6.10 -0.94 18.92
C ALA A 218 7.27 0.05 19.06
N ALA A 219 6.98 1.35 19.02
CA ALA A 219 7.99 2.40 19.19
C ALA A 219 8.69 2.33 20.57
N LEU A 220 7.94 2.10 21.64
CA LEU A 220 8.51 1.96 22.99
C LEU A 220 9.40 0.72 23.12
N ALA A 221 9.04 -0.39 22.47
CA ALA A 221 9.84 -1.61 22.46
C ALA A 221 11.17 -1.42 21.72
N GLU A 222 11.15 -0.72 20.57
CA GLU A 222 12.36 -0.34 19.83
C GLU A 222 13.29 0.54 20.67
N ASP A 223 12.75 1.59 21.31
CA ASP A 223 13.49 2.49 22.20
C ASP A 223 14.16 1.74 23.37
N ALA A 224 13.44 0.79 23.97
CA ALA A 224 13.96 -0.03 25.06
C ALA A 224 15.11 -0.94 24.57
N ALA A 225 14.97 -1.54 23.39
CA ALA A 225 16.01 -2.37 22.78
C ALA A 225 17.28 -1.56 22.42
N ALA A 226 17.11 -0.33 21.94
CA ALA A 226 18.21 0.58 21.65
C ALA A 226 18.97 0.99 22.92
N LYS A 227 18.27 1.24 24.04
CA LYS A 227 18.88 1.59 25.34
C LYS A 227 19.54 0.41 26.04
N GLY A 228 19.10 -0.82 25.77
CA GLY A 228 19.61 -2.06 26.37
C GLY A 228 20.85 -2.66 25.69
N SER A 229 21.26 -2.19 24.52
CA SER A 229 22.43 -2.72 23.80
C SER A 229 23.74 -2.15 24.35
N PRO A 230 24.65 -2.95 24.95
CA PRO A 230 25.92 -2.43 25.45
C PRO A 230 26.79 -1.97 24.28
N ALA A 231 27.27 -0.72 24.36
CA ALA A 231 28.18 -0.12 23.38
C ALA A 231 29.31 -1.09 23.06
N ARG A 232 29.37 -1.53 21.79
CA ARG A 232 30.42 -2.42 21.26
C ARG A 232 31.77 -1.74 21.52
N LYS A 233 32.48 -2.15 22.58
CA LYS A 233 33.82 -1.65 22.91
C LYS A 233 34.69 -1.80 21.67
N LYS A 234 35.14 -0.67 21.10
CA LYS A 234 36.21 -0.64 20.10
C LYS A 234 37.36 -1.48 20.66
N ARG A 235 37.63 -2.65 20.07
CA ARG A 235 38.84 -3.41 20.35
C ARG A 235 40.01 -2.48 20.00
N GLY A 236 40.74 -2.07 21.04
CA GLY A 236 41.94 -1.26 20.89
C GLY A 236 42.91 -1.97 19.96
N ALA A 237 43.48 -1.21 19.02
CA ALA A 237 44.66 -1.60 18.29
C ALA A 237 45.77 -1.86 19.31
N ALA A 238 46.08 -3.14 19.53
CA ALA A 238 47.30 -3.53 20.21
C ALA A 238 48.45 -3.25 19.25
N GLN A 239 49.28 -2.29 19.64
CA GLN A 239 50.63 -2.09 19.11
C GLN A 239 51.40 -3.43 19.15
N ARG A 240 51.94 -3.83 18.00
CA ARG A 240 53.29 -4.40 17.84
C ARG A 240 53.82 -3.98 16.49
#